data_AF-A0A8J6B7L1-F1
#
_entry.id   AF-A0A8J6B7L1-F1
#
_cell.length_a   1.000
_cell.length_b   1.000
_cell.length_c   1.000
_cell.angle_alpha   90.00
_cell.angle_beta   90.00
_cell.angle_gamma   90.00
#
_symmetry.space_group_name_H-M   'P 1'
#
loop_
_entity.id
_entity.type
_entity.pdbx_description
1 polymer ?
#
loop_
_entity_poly.entity_id
_entity_poly.type
_entity_poly.pdbx_seq_one_letter_code
_entity_poly.pdbx_strand_id
1 'polypeptide(L)'
;MLQPARSVFCLGASKSDEKIDLSKEKKVAQFNNWFTWCHNCRHGGHAGHMMSWFRDHTECPVSACSCKCMQLDTTGNLVPAETAQP
;
A
#
# COMPACT_ATOMS: atom_id res chain seq x y z
N MET A 1 27.30 18.11 -1.58
CA MET A 1 26.00 18.01 -0.89
C MET A 1 25.08 17.00 -1.60
N LEU A 2 25.61 15.85 -2.02
CA LEU A 2 24.79 14.80 -2.64
C LEU A 2 24.35 13.85 -1.55
N GLN A 3 23.09 13.96 -1.13
CA GLN A 3 22.48 12.95 -0.27
C GLN A 3 22.31 11.69 -1.12
N PRO A 4 22.86 10.52 -0.75
CA PRO A 4 22.47 9.30 -1.40
C PRO A 4 21.02 9.04 -1.02
N ALA A 5 20.15 9.04 -2.04
CA ALA A 5 18.85 8.42 -1.95
C ALA A 5 19.09 7.03 -1.34
N ARG A 6 18.60 6.80 -0.13
CA ARG A 6 18.55 5.46 0.44
C ARG A 6 17.59 4.70 -0.45
N SER A 7 18.16 4.08 -1.47
CA SER A 7 17.55 3.04 -2.27
C SER A 7 16.89 2.11 -1.27
N VAL A 8 15.56 2.05 -1.29
CA VAL A 8 14.83 0.98 -0.63
C VAL A 8 15.19 -0.29 -1.41
N PHE A 9 16.36 -0.83 -1.13
CA PHE A 9 16.79 -2.09 -1.69
C PHE A 9 15.96 -3.14 -0.95
N CYS A 10 14.98 -3.70 -1.65
CA CYS A 10 14.29 -4.90 -1.20
C CYS A 10 15.30 -6.06 -1.18
N LEU A 11 16.05 -6.25 -0.10
CA LEU A 11 16.76 -7.51 0.15
C LEU A 11 15.70 -8.55 0.52
N GLY A 12 15.13 -9.17 -0.51
CA GLY A 12 14.26 -10.32 -0.36
C GLY A 12 15.04 -11.55 0.08
N ALA A 13 14.68 -12.12 1.24
CA ALA A 13 15.08 -13.45 1.63
C ALA A 13 13.86 -14.17 2.23
N SER A 14 13.03 -14.74 1.34
CA SER A 14 11.95 -15.65 1.71
C SER A 14 12.53 -17.02 2.05
N LYS A 15 12.27 -17.55 3.25
CA LYS A 15 12.59 -18.93 3.64
C LYS A 15 11.27 -19.67 3.93
N SER A 16 11.05 -20.78 3.22
CA SER A 16 10.07 -21.86 3.48
C SER A 16 10.49 -22.63 4.76
N ASP A 17 9.70 -23.41 5.50
CA ASP A 17 8.50 -24.23 5.33
C ASP A 17 8.04 -24.66 6.75
N GLU A 18 6.76 -24.52 7.13
CA GLU A 18 6.15 -25.28 8.25
C GLU A 18 4.61 -25.21 8.13
N LYS A 19 3.96 -26.37 8.31
CA LYS A 19 2.56 -26.66 8.02
C LYS A 19 1.63 -26.22 9.16
N ILE A 20 0.91 -25.12 8.97
CA ILE A 20 -0.17 -24.63 9.86
C ILE A 20 -1.29 -24.08 8.98
N ASP A 21 -2.56 -24.10 9.44
CA ASP A 21 -3.82 -23.89 8.68
C ASP A 21 -3.70 -23.18 7.31
N LEU A 22 -3.27 -23.98 6.31
CA LEU A 22 -2.57 -23.56 5.10
C LEU A 22 -3.37 -22.60 4.21
N SER A 23 -4.70 -22.58 4.33
CA SER A 23 -5.56 -21.96 3.32
C SER A 23 -5.76 -20.46 3.54
N LYS A 24 -5.69 -19.98 4.78
CA LYS A 24 -5.92 -18.57 5.11
C LYS A 24 -4.60 -17.79 5.17
N GLU A 25 -3.58 -18.37 5.78
CA GLU A 25 -2.24 -17.79 5.86
C GLU A 25 -1.57 -17.67 4.49
N LYS A 26 -1.74 -18.65 3.59
CA LYS A 26 -1.22 -18.54 2.20
C LYS A 26 -1.89 -17.40 1.44
N LYS A 27 -3.20 -17.19 1.63
CA LYS A 27 -3.90 -16.07 1.00
C LYS A 27 -3.41 -14.72 1.49
N VAL A 28 -3.16 -14.58 2.80
CA VAL A 28 -2.58 -13.35 3.37
C VAL A 28 -1.15 -13.12 2.88
N ALA A 29 -0.32 -14.17 2.86
CA ALA A 29 1.02 -14.10 2.32
C ALA A 29 1.03 -13.72 0.82
N GLN A 30 0.08 -14.24 0.04
CA GLN A 30 -0.11 -13.84 -1.35
C GLN A 30 -0.55 -12.38 -1.48
N PHE A 31 -1.49 -11.93 -0.63
CA PHE A 31 -1.94 -10.54 -0.59
C PHE A 31 -0.80 -9.58 -0.27
N ASN A 32 0.12 -9.93 0.63
CA ASN A 32 1.24 -9.06 0.98
C ASN A 32 2.14 -8.70 -0.21
N ASN A 33 2.18 -9.56 -1.24
CA ASN A 33 2.95 -9.34 -2.47
C ASN A 33 2.18 -8.54 -3.53
N TRP A 34 0.90 -8.21 -3.32
CA TRP A 34 0.17 -7.37 -4.26
C TRP A 34 0.69 -5.95 -4.25
N PHE A 35 0.70 -5.33 -5.43
CA PHE A 35 0.97 -3.91 -5.55
C PHE A 35 -0.27 -3.10 -5.21
N THR A 36 -0.08 -2.07 -4.39
CA THR A 36 -1.09 -1.05 -4.10
C THR A 36 -0.54 0.33 -4.46
N TRP A 37 -1.41 1.23 -4.92
CA TRP A 37 -1.06 2.59 -5.33
C TRP A 37 -2.12 3.60 -4.92
N CYS A 38 -1.70 4.84 -4.64
CA CYS A 38 -2.61 5.94 -4.38
C CYS A 38 -3.00 6.63 -5.69
N HIS A 39 -4.29 6.86 -5.94
CA HIS A 39 -4.77 7.58 -7.11
C HIS A 39 -4.33 9.07 -7.15
N ASN A 40 -4.13 9.68 -5.98
CA ASN A 40 -3.79 11.10 -5.89
C ASN A 40 -2.32 11.38 -6.22
N CYS A 41 -1.39 10.64 -5.61
CA CYS A 41 0.04 10.87 -5.80
C CYS A 41 0.73 9.86 -6.73
N ARG A 42 0.02 8.83 -7.21
CA ARG A 42 0.56 7.74 -8.05
C ARG A 42 1.79 7.03 -7.49
N HIS A 43 1.95 7.06 -6.17
CA HIS A 43 2.99 6.31 -5.47
C HIS A 43 2.39 5.07 -4.83
N GLY A 44 3.20 4.02 -4.70
CA GLY A 44 2.74 2.72 -4.26
C GLY A 44 3.87 1.82 -3.78
N GLY A 45 3.51 0.60 -3.41
CA GLY A 45 4.42 -0.43 -2.92
C GLY A 45 3.68 -1.74 -2.70
N HIS A 46 4.39 -2.75 -2.18
CA HIS A 46 3.75 -4.02 -1.81
C HIS A 46 2.78 -3.81 -0.64
N ALA A 47 1.59 -4.39 -0.71
CA ALA A 47 0.52 -4.22 0.26
C ALA A 47 0.99 -4.51 1.69
N GLY A 48 1.80 -5.56 1.89
CA GLY A 48 2.37 -5.87 3.21
C GLY A 48 3.20 -4.72 3.80
N HIS A 49 4.10 -4.15 3.01
CA HIS A 49 4.94 -3.03 3.45
C HIS A 49 4.14 -1.75 3.61
N MET A 50 3.21 -1.47 2.70
CA MET A 50 2.38 -0.27 2.77
C MET A 50 1.49 -0.31 4.01
N MET A 51 0.84 -1.45 4.31
CA MET A 51 0.09 -1.64 5.55
C MET A 51 0.97 -1.44 6.78
N SER A 52 2.18 -2.00 6.80
CA SER A 52 3.10 -1.83 7.92
C SER A 52 3.55 -0.39 8.11
N TRP A 53 3.86 0.33 7.02
CA TRP A 53 4.29 1.73 7.06
C TRP A 53 3.23 2.62 7.70
N PHE A 54 1.98 2.48 7.26
CA PHE A 54 0.87 3.33 7.70
C PHE A 54 0.37 3.03 9.13
N ARG A 55 0.97 2.07 9.85
CA ARG A 55 0.69 1.87 11.28
C ARG A 55 1.18 3.05 12.11
N ASP A 56 2.34 3.58 11.74
CA ASP A 56 3.04 4.63 12.49
C ASP A 56 3.19 5.94 11.68
N HIS A 57 2.80 5.92 10.40
CA HIS A 57 2.93 7.07 9.49
C HIS A 57 1.59 7.41 8.86
N THR A 58 1.33 8.70 8.65
CA THR A 58 0.11 9.19 7.97
C THR A 58 0.37 9.73 6.57
N GLU A 59 1.65 9.89 6.21
CA GLU A 59 2.10 10.45 4.93
C GLU A 59 2.72 9.38 4.03
N CYS A 60 2.75 9.68 2.73
CA CYS A 60 3.33 8.83 1.71
C CYS A 60 4.80 8.50 2.02
N PRO A 61 5.24 7.25 1.84
CA PRO A 61 6.64 6.87 2.08
C PRO A 61 7.64 7.51 1.09
N VAL A 62 7.15 8.12 0.00
CA VAL A 62 7.99 8.81 -0.97
C VAL A 62 8.40 10.17 -0.43
N SER A 63 9.70 10.43 -0.37
CA SER A 63 10.25 11.70 0.08
C SER A 63 9.69 12.88 -0.71
N ALA A 64 9.46 14.01 -0.04
CA ALA A 64 8.83 15.21 -0.59
C ALA A 64 7.37 15.01 -1.08
N CYS A 65 6.70 13.93 -0.67
CA CYS A 65 5.27 13.74 -0.89
C CYS A 65 4.50 13.79 0.44
N SER A 66 3.71 14.83 0.66
CA SER A 66 2.84 15.00 1.84
C SER A 66 1.44 14.40 1.66
N CYS A 67 1.29 13.42 0.75
CA CYS A 67 -0.01 12.82 0.44
C CYS A 67 -0.43 11.88 1.58
N LYS A 68 -1.66 12.04 2.08
CA LYS A 68 -2.26 11.18 3.11
C LYS A 68 -2.98 10.00 2.47
N CYS A 69 -2.21 9.13 1.81
CA CYS A 69 -2.74 8.09 0.90
C CYS A 69 -3.87 7.24 1.51
N MET A 70 -3.74 6.83 2.78
CA MET A 70 -4.74 6.01 3.49
C MET A 70 -6.04 6.76 3.83
N GLN A 71 -6.00 8.08 3.93
CA GLN A 71 -7.18 8.89 4.25
C GLN A 71 -7.94 9.33 3.01
N LEU A 72 -7.25 9.36 1.86
CA LEU A 72 -7.78 9.78 0.58
C LEU A 72 -8.40 8.63 -0.23
N ASP A 73 -8.32 7.40 0.25
CA ASP A 73 -8.97 6.23 -0.35
C ASP A 73 -10.48 6.27 -0.05
N THR A 74 -11.18 7.24 -0.62
CA THR A 74 -12.65 7.36 -0.58
C THR A 74 -13.28 6.69 -1.81
N THR A 75 -12.70 5.58 -2.27
CA THR A 75 -13.33 4.67 -3.26
C THR A 75 -14.45 3.89 -2.54
N GLY A 76 -15.47 4.62 -2.13
CA GLY A 76 -16.55 4.11 -1.29
C GLY A 76 -17.65 5.13 -1.02
N ASN A 77 -17.41 6.43 -1.31
CA ASN A 77 -18.42 7.48 -1.20
C ASN A 77 -18.79 8.12 -2.55
N LEU A 78 -18.72 7.33 -3.63
CA LEU A 78 -19.39 7.70 -4.88
C LEU A 78 -20.89 7.46 -4.67
N VAL A 79 -21.59 8.46 -4.12
CA VAL A 79 -23.02 8.61 -4.39
C VAL A 79 -23.12 8.83 -5.91
N PRO A 80 -23.82 8.00 -6.68
CA PRO A 80 -24.04 8.26 -8.10
C PRO A 80 -24.76 9.61 -8.23
N ALA A 81 -24.02 10.64 -8.63
CA ALA A 81 -24.57 11.95 -8.89
C ALA A 81 -25.12 12.02 -10.32
N GLU A 82 -26.09 11.17 -10.65
CA GLU A 82 -26.88 11.31 -11.88
C GLU A 82 -28.19 10.52 -11.78
N THR A 83 -29.27 11.17 -11.34
CA THR A 83 -30.52 11.21 -12.10
C THR A 83 -31.48 12.16 -11.39
N ALA A 84 -31.22 13.45 -11.51
CA ALA A 84 -32.22 14.48 -11.26
C ALA A 84 -32.05 15.54 -12.35
N GLN A 85 -32.47 15.19 -13.56
CA GLN A 85 -32.83 16.17 -14.58
C GLN A 85 -34.31 15.98 -14.92
N PRO A 86 -35.02 17.09 -15.18
CA PRO A 86 -36.48 17.19 -15.17
C PRO A 86 -37.18 16.39 -16.28
#